data_AF-A0A141RDC1-F1
#
_entry.id   AF-A0A141RDC1-F1
#
_cell.length_a   1.000
_cell.length_b   1.000
_cell.length_c   1.000
_cell.angle_alpha   90.00
_cell.angle_beta   90.00
_cell.angle_gamma   90.00
#
_symmetry.space_group_name_H-M   'P 1'
#
loop_
_entity.id
_entity.type
_entity.pdbx_description
1 polymer ?
#
loop_
_entity_poly.entity_id
_entity_poly.type
_entity_poly.pdbx_seq_one_letter_code
_entity_poly.pdbx_strand_id
1 'polypeptide(L)'
;MIHHIRIQNFRSVRDIELELGALNIVFGPNGCGKSNIYKAIHLLTASADGKFSSYISEDGGLENVMWSGRTAPTARHPRRLQISCLTAEFDYELQVGFPEKLPYPTQFMLDPIVKEESIWLAGFSRRPSARVLQRKNQAAFLLDVNGEKNTFTDTIYENESIFGQLGEPHRFPEVSRVRETMRQWRFYHEFNIGRHSALRHPTVGYRSPVLDSDGHNLAAAFQTIVEIGAEALLREILAAAFP
;
A
#
# COMPACT_ATOMS: atom_id res chain seq x y z
N MET A 1 12.19 -2.30 4.07
CA MET A 1 11.38 -3.12 5.00
C MET A 1 10.58 -2.20 5.91
N ILE A 2 9.36 -2.57 6.30
CA ILE A 2 8.53 -1.80 7.24
C ILE A 2 9.00 -2.12 8.67
N HIS A 3 9.29 -1.10 9.46
CA HIS A 3 9.65 -1.22 10.88
C HIS A 3 8.48 -0.95 11.80
N HIS A 4 7.57 -0.09 11.37
CA HIS A 4 6.44 0.30 12.19
C HIS A 4 5.24 0.62 11.31
N ILE A 5 4.06 0.20 11.74
CA ILE A 5 2.80 0.48 11.05
C ILE A 5 1.72 0.87 12.06
N ARG A 6 0.97 1.91 11.72
CA ARG A 6 -0.23 2.31 12.46
C ARG A 6 -1.44 2.29 11.54
N ILE A 7 -2.51 1.64 11.98
CA ILE A 7 -3.76 1.49 11.24
C ILE A 7 -4.90 1.99 12.12
N GLN A 8 -5.67 2.94 11.61
CA GLN A 8 -6.81 3.51 12.31
C GLN A 8 -8.06 3.50 11.43
N ASN A 9 -9.19 3.15 12.05
CA ASN A 9 -10.51 3.11 11.44
C ASN A 9 -10.59 2.25 10.16
N PHE A 10 -9.89 1.09 10.12
CA PHE A 10 -9.88 0.15 9.00
C PHE A 10 -10.59 -1.16 9.38
N ARG A 11 -11.76 -1.42 8.81
CA ARG A 11 -12.55 -2.64 9.01
C ARG A 11 -12.79 -2.94 10.50
N SER A 12 -12.28 -4.05 11.04
CA SER A 12 -12.39 -4.37 12.47
C SER A 12 -11.37 -3.65 13.36
N VAL A 13 -10.38 -2.98 12.76
CA VAL A 13 -9.28 -2.31 13.45
C VAL A 13 -9.65 -0.85 13.71
N ARG A 14 -9.81 -0.49 15.00
CA ARG A 14 -10.09 0.88 15.42
C ARG A 14 -8.82 1.74 15.46
N ASP A 15 -7.83 1.27 16.20
CA ASP A 15 -6.49 1.86 16.29
C ASP A 15 -5.54 0.74 16.71
N ILE A 16 -4.53 0.46 15.92
CA ILE A 16 -3.46 -0.48 16.25
C ILE A 16 -2.14 0.10 15.77
N GLU A 17 -1.10 -0.15 16.56
CA GLU A 17 0.26 0.26 16.29
C GLU A 17 1.15 -0.97 16.50
N LEU A 18 1.99 -1.28 15.50
CA LEU A 18 2.78 -2.50 15.45
C LEU A 18 4.22 -2.17 15.08
N GLU A 19 5.15 -2.63 15.91
CA GLU A 19 6.57 -2.74 15.55
C GLU A 19 6.80 -4.08 14.83
N LEU A 20 7.55 -4.03 13.72
CA LEU A 20 7.77 -5.17 12.83
C LEU A 20 9.26 -5.52 12.78
N GLY A 21 9.57 -6.76 13.16
CA GLY A 21 10.88 -7.39 12.97
C GLY A 21 11.02 -8.07 11.62
N ALA A 22 12.18 -8.69 11.35
CA ALA A 22 12.44 -9.37 10.06
C ALA A 22 11.44 -10.49 9.75
N LEU A 23 10.91 -11.13 10.79
CA LEU A 23 9.83 -12.12 10.73
C LEU A 23 8.78 -11.77 11.78
N ASN A 24 7.52 -11.66 11.36
CA ASN A 24 6.39 -11.40 12.25
C ASN A 24 5.34 -12.48 12.05
N ILE A 25 4.95 -13.15 13.13
CA ILE A 25 3.93 -14.21 13.11
C ILE A 25 2.68 -13.65 13.78
N VAL A 26 1.61 -13.46 13.00
CA VAL A 26 0.33 -12.94 13.50
C VAL A 26 -0.64 -14.10 13.71
N PHE A 27 -1.00 -14.39 14.95
CA PHE A 27 -1.91 -15.48 15.33
C PHE A 27 -3.06 -14.98 16.22
N GLY A 28 -4.13 -15.77 16.31
CA GLY A 28 -5.32 -15.43 17.09
C GLY A 28 -6.59 -16.09 16.54
N PRO A 29 -7.73 -15.99 17.24
CA PRO A 29 -9.00 -16.61 16.82
C PRO A 29 -9.49 -16.14 15.45
N ASN A 30 -10.37 -16.91 14.82
CA ASN A 30 -11.03 -16.49 13.57
C ASN A 30 -11.87 -15.23 13.81
N GLY A 31 -11.83 -14.29 12.86
CA GLY A 31 -12.57 -13.03 12.95
C GLY A 31 -11.93 -11.94 13.81
N CYS A 32 -10.78 -12.17 14.46
CA CYS A 32 -10.15 -11.16 15.33
C CYS A 32 -9.43 -10.02 14.59
N GLY A 33 -9.47 -9.98 13.24
CA GLY A 33 -8.91 -8.88 12.44
C GLY A 33 -7.51 -9.12 11.85
N LYS A 34 -6.94 -10.33 11.93
CA LYS A 34 -5.61 -10.64 11.35
C LYS A 34 -5.53 -10.31 9.85
N SER A 35 -6.52 -10.76 9.08
CA SER A 35 -6.59 -10.48 7.65
C SER A 35 -6.78 -8.98 7.36
N ASN A 36 -7.31 -8.20 8.29
CA ASN A 36 -7.47 -6.76 8.12
C ASN A 36 -6.13 -6.02 8.26
N ILE A 37 -5.20 -6.52 9.09
CA ILE A 37 -3.83 -5.99 9.14
C ILE A 37 -3.16 -6.20 7.77
N TYR A 38 -3.28 -7.41 7.22
CA TYR A 38 -2.74 -7.73 5.90
C TYR A 38 -3.34 -6.85 4.79
N LYS A 39 -4.67 -6.70 4.77
CA LYS A 39 -5.37 -5.83 3.80
C LYS A 39 -4.96 -4.36 3.93
N ALA A 40 -4.72 -3.86 5.13
CA ALA A 40 -4.24 -2.49 5.34
C ALA A 40 -2.85 -2.27 4.73
N ILE A 41 -1.92 -3.23 4.87
CA ILE A 41 -0.60 -3.16 4.22
C ILE A 41 -0.75 -3.28 2.69
N HIS A 42 -1.64 -4.13 2.20
CA HIS A 42 -1.90 -4.27 0.77
C HIS A 42 -2.47 -2.97 0.16
N LEU A 43 -3.34 -2.27 0.89
CA LEU A 43 -3.86 -0.96 0.46
C LEU A 43 -2.73 0.06 0.19
N LEU A 44 -1.68 0.07 1.01
CA LEU A 44 -0.51 0.94 0.78
C LEU A 44 0.17 0.64 -0.57
N THR A 45 0.27 -0.65 -0.93
CA THR A 45 0.89 -1.07 -2.19
C THR A 45 -0.02 -0.76 -3.37
N ALA A 46 -1.33 -0.98 -3.22
CA ALA A 46 -2.32 -0.56 -4.20
C ALA A 46 -2.26 0.95 -4.47
N SER A 47 -2.05 1.78 -3.43
CA SER A 47 -1.80 3.22 -3.60
C SER A 47 -0.55 3.50 -4.42
N ALA A 48 0.57 2.83 -4.13
CA ALA A 48 1.80 2.98 -4.90
C ALA A 48 1.64 2.55 -6.38
N ASP A 49 0.79 1.56 -6.65
CA ASP A 49 0.47 1.08 -8.00
C ASP A 49 -0.53 1.96 -8.76
N GLY A 50 -1.09 3.00 -8.13
CA GLY A 50 -2.16 3.81 -8.73
C GLY A 50 -3.47 3.02 -8.88
N LYS A 51 -3.71 2.07 -7.99
CA LYS A 51 -4.86 1.16 -7.93
C LYS A 51 -5.64 1.33 -6.63
N PHE A 52 -5.51 2.47 -5.95
CA PHE A 52 -6.16 2.68 -4.66
C PHE A 52 -7.69 2.63 -4.80
N SER A 53 -8.25 3.36 -5.77
CA SER A 53 -9.70 3.40 -5.96
C SER A 53 -10.28 2.02 -6.32
N SER A 54 -9.60 1.30 -7.22
CA SER A 54 -9.99 -0.05 -7.61
C SER A 54 -9.92 -1.03 -6.45
N TYR A 55 -8.86 -0.96 -5.63
CA TYR A 55 -8.71 -1.83 -4.46
C TYR A 55 -9.84 -1.63 -3.45
N ILE A 56 -10.20 -0.38 -3.14
CA ILE A 56 -11.33 -0.07 -2.25
C ILE A 56 -12.64 -0.59 -2.85
N SER A 57 -12.83 -0.42 -4.16
CA SER A 57 -14.04 -0.86 -4.88
C SER A 57 -14.21 -2.38 -4.87
N GLU A 58 -13.14 -3.13 -5.15
CA GLU A 58 -13.11 -4.59 -5.10
C GLU A 58 -13.40 -5.14 -3.70
N ASP A 59 -13.01 -4.39 -2.67
CA ASP A 59 -13.23 -4.74 -1.27
C ASP A 59 -14.62 -4.30 -0.74
N GLY A 60 -15.51 -3.85 -1.64
CA GLY A 60 -16.91 -3.51 -1.37
C GLY A 60 -17.17 -2.01 -1.14
N GLY A 61 -16.22 -1.13 -1.45
CA GLY A 61 -16.35 0.31 -1.29
C GLY A 61 -15.91 0.84 0.09
N LEU A 62 -15.75 2.16 0.19
CA LEU A 62 -15.15 2.80 1.36
C LEU A 62 -15.94 2.58 2.66
N GLU A 63 -17.28 2.51 2.59
CA GLU A 63 -18.11 2.23 3.77
C GLU A 63 -17.79 0.88 4.42
N ASN A 64 -17.50 -0.15 3.61
CA ASN A 64 -17.15 -1.49 4.09
C ASN A 64 -15.70 -1.55 4.58
N VAL A 65 -14.80 -0.76 4.00
CA VAL A 65 -13.40 -0.67 4.41
C VAL A 65 -13.23 0.15 5.68
N MET A 66 -14.08 1.15 5.93
CA MET A 66 -14.03 1.93 7.16
C MET A 66 -14.50 1.13 8.38
N TRP A 67 -13.94 1.47 9.54
CA TRP A 67 -14.44 0.93 10.80
C TRP A 67 -15.90 1.32 11.05
N SER A 68 -16.68 0.34 11.46
CA SER A 68 -18.15 0.40 11.58
C SER A 68 -18.64 0.43 13.03
N GLY A 69 -17.76 0.62 14.01
CA GLY A 69 -18.17 0.64 15.41
C GLY A 69 -19.01 1.87 15.79
N ARG A 70 -19.61 1.78 16.98
CA ARG A 70 -20.64 2.71 17.48
C ARG A 70 -20.04 4.09 17.81
N THR A 71 -19.73 4.89 16.80
CA THR A 71 -19.40 6.31 17.00
C THR A 71 -19.95 7.08 15.81
N ALA A 72 -20.87 8.01 16.08
CA ALA A 72 -21.42 8.86 15.04
C ALA A 72 -20.32 9.80 14.51
N PRO A 73 -20.13 9.93 13.18
CA PRO A 73 -19.29 10.98 12.62
C PRO A 73 -19.76 12.34 13.14
N THR A 74 -18.89 13.05 13.86
CA THR A 74 -19.16 14.42 14.31
C THR A 74 -18.34 15.37 13.44
N ALA A 75 -18.79 16.61 13.21
CA ALA A 75 -18.03 17.59 12.44
C ALA A 75 -16.60 17.82 12.97
N ARG A 76 -16.35 17.61 14.27
CA ARG A 76 -15.02 17.68 14.89
C ARG A 76 -14.12 16.45 14.62
N HIS A 77 -14.71 15.30 14.32
CA HIS A 77 -14.00 14.05 14.05
C HIS A 77 -14.61 13.39 12.82
N PRO A 78 -14.23 13.86 11.60
CA PRO A 78 -14.71 13.25 10.37
C PRO A 78 -14.29 11.79 10.35
N ARG A 79 -15.17 10.91 9.84
CA ARG A 79 -14.82 9.50 9.61
C ARG A 79 -13.69 9.45 8.58
N ARG A 80 -12.47 9.21 9.08
CA ARG A 80 -11.27 9.06 8.28
C ARG A 80 -10.63 7.71 8.60
N LEU A 81 -10.35 6.97 7.54
CA LEU A 81 -9.38 5.89 7.56
C LEU A 81 -7.99 6.52 7.58
N GLN A 82 -7.07 5.98 8.39
CA GLN A 82 -5.66 6.38 8.36
C GLN A 82 -4.76 5.15 8.41
N ILE A 83 -3.78 5.11 7.52
CA ILE A 83 -2.73 4.09 7.52
C ILE A 83 -1.40 4.82 7.38
N SER A 84 -0.45 4.48 8.24
CA SER A 84 0.91 5.00 8.13
C SER A 84 1.94 3.90 8.36
N CYS A 85 3.06 4.00 7.65
CA CYS A 85 4.16 3.07 7.77
C CYS A 85 5.50 3.82 7.82
N LEU A 86 6.38 3.35 8.70
CA LEU A 86 7.75 3.83 8.83
C LEU A 86 8.70 2.73 8.38
N THR A 87 9.63 3.11 7.53
CA THR A 87 10.73 2.29 7.04
C THR A 87 12.06 2.93 7.43
N ALA A 88 13.18 2.29 7.09
CA ALA A 88 14.50 2.88 7.26
C ALA A 88 14.72 4.13 6.39
N GLU A 89 13.93 4.31 5.33
CA GLU A 89 14.14 5.36 4.32
C GLU A 89 13.09 6.49 4.42
N PHE A 90 11.85 6.16 4.78
CA PHE A 90 10.75 7.13 4.84
C PHE A 90 9.68 6.80 5.90
N ASP A 91 8.91 7.82 6.29
CA ASP A 91 7.61 7.74 6.97
C ASP A 91 6.53 8.17 5.98
N TYR A 92 5.53 7.33 5.76
CA TYR A 92 4.40 7.59 4.86
C TYR A 92 3.09 7.54 5.63
N GLU A 93 2.21 8.50 5.36
CA GLU A 93 0.85 8.53 5.88
C GLU A 93 -0.17 8.78 4.77
N LEU A 94 -1.24 7.99 4.79
CA LEU A 94 -2.42 8.14 3.94
C LEU A 94 -3.67 8.25 4.82
N GLN A 95 -4.44 9.31 4.60
CA GLN A 95 -5.76 9.51 5.20
C GLN A 95 -6.83 9.57 4.12
N VAL A 96 -7.88 8.78 4.30
CA VAL A 96 -8.98 8.64 3.34
C VAL A 96 -10.30 8.95 4.03
N GLY A 97 -11.17 9.67 3.35
CA GLY A 97 -12.51 10.00 3.82
C GLY A 97 -13.53 10.03 2.69
N PHE A 98 -14.74 10.46 3.02
CA PHE A 98 -15.81 10.70 2.06
C PHE A 98 -15.75 12.11 1.45
N PRO A 99 -16.38 12.34 0.29
CA PRO A 99 -16.70 13.67 -0.21
C PRO A 99 -17.35 14.56 0.83
N GLU A 100 -17.02 15.85 0.76
CA GLU A 100 -17.78 16.85 1.52
C GLU A 100 -19.20 16.94 0.97
N LYS A 101 -20.16 17.38 1.79
CA LYS A 101 -21.54 17.52 1.34
C LYS A 101 -21.59 18.54 0.20
N LEU A 102 -21.92 18.07 -0.99
CA LEU A 102 -22.10 18.91 -2.16
C LEU A 102 -23.49 19.59 -2.13
N PRO A 103 -23.63 20.78 -2.72
CA PRO A 103 -24.91 21.51 -2.77
C PRO A 103 -25.93 20.91 -3.75
N TYR A 104 -25.58 19.82 -4.45
CA TYR A 104 -26.40 19.13 -5.43
C TYR A 104 -26.40 17.61 -5.16
N PRO A 105 -27.44 16.87 -5.59
CA PRO A 105 -27.47 15.42 -5.44
C PRO A 105 -26.39 14.77 -6.30
N THR A 106 -25.57 13.90 -5.69
CA THR A 106 -24.60 13.05 -6.39
C THR A 106 -24.73 11.61 -5.91
N GLN A 107 -24.50 10.66 -6.81
CA GLN A 107 -24.41 9.24 -6.48
C GLN A 107 -23.02 8.83 -5.98
N PHE A 108 -22.03 9.73 -6.08
CA PHE A 108 -20.63 9.49 -5.71
C PHE A 108 -20.31 9.90 -4.26
N MET A 109 -21.32 10.08 -3.38
CA MET A 109 -21.10 10.46 -1.97
C MET A 109 -20.34 9.40 -1.16
N LEU A 110 -20.22 8.18 -1.67
CA LEU A 110 -19.55 7.05 -1.03
C LEU A 110 -18.15 6.76 -1.60
N ASP A 111 -17.72 7.52 -2.60
CA ASP A 111 -16.42 7.34 -3.23
C ASP A 111 -15.29 7.62 -2.24
N PRO A 112 -14.15 6.91 -2.35
CA PRO A 112 -13.00 7.20 -1.52
C PRO A 112 -12.32 8.48 -1.98
N ILE A 113 -12.06 9.40 -1.04
CA ILE A 113 -11.26 10.60 -1.26
C ILE A 113 -10.01 10.56 -0.38
N VAL A 114 -8.84 10.73 -1.00
CA VAL A 114 -7.58 11.02 -0.32
C VAL A 114 -7.66 12.42 0.29
N LYS A 115 -7.82 12.49 1.61
CA LYS A 115 -7.92 13.74 2.36
C LYS A 115 -6.56 14.32 2.65
N GLU A 116 -5.66 13.48 3.12
CA GLU A 116 -4.27 13.87 3.41
C GLU A 116 -3.35 12.73 2.98
N GLU A 117 -2.23 13.08 2.39
CA GLU A 117 -1.18 12.14 2.01
C GLU A 117 0.16 12.84 2.23
N SER A 118 1.09 12.20 2.91
CA SER A 118 2.35 12.84 3.28
C SER A 118 3.49 11.84 3.36
N ILE A 119 4.67 12.31 2.95
CA ILE A 119 5.93 11.57 3.04
C ILE A 119 6.93 12.44 3.78
N TRP A 120 7.60 11.86 4.76
CA TRP A 120 8.76 12.42 5.44
C TRP A 120 9.98 11.53 5.23
N LEU A 121 11.15 12.13 5.18
CA LEU A 121 12.43 11.40 5.26
C LEU A 121 12.55 10.73 6.62
N ALA A 122 13.00 9.47 6.66
CA ALA A 122 13.19 8.73 7.90
C ALA A 122 14.25 9.38 8.81
N GLY A 123 14.15 9.13 10.12
CA GLY A 123 15.11 9.59 11.12
C GLY A 123 14.92 11.03 11.63
N PHE A 124 14.08 11.85 10.99
CA PHE A 124 13.88 13.26 11.36
C PHE A 124 12.58 13.54 12.12
N SER A 125 11.82 12.50 12.51
CA SER A 125 10.42 12.63 12.96
C SER A 125 9.55 13.37 11.93
N ARG A 126 8.25 13.55 12.21
CA ARG A 126 7.33 14.28 11.31
C ARG A 126 7.52 15.80 11.36
N ARG A 127 8.74 16.27 11.13
CA ARG A 127 9.08 17.70 11.09
C ARG A 127 8.72 18.29 9.72
N PRO A 128 8.27 19.56 9.65
CA PRO A 128 7.96 20.21 8.37
C PRO A 128 9.13 20.27 7.38
N SER A 129 10.37 20.35 7.87
CA SER A 129 11.58 20.40 7.05
C SER A 129 11.95 19.06 6.40
N ALA A 130 11.51 17.94 6.99
CA ALA A 130 11.77 16.60 6.47
C ALA A 130 10.65 16.12 5.52
N ARG A 131 9.60 16.92 5.32
CA ARG A 131 8.44 16.55 4.53
C ARG A 131 8.67 16.82 3.05
N VAL A 132 8.72 15.77 2.25
CA VAL A 132 8.96 15.82 0.79
C VAL A 132 7.68 15.78 -0.02
N LEU A 133 6.59 15.27 0.56
CA LEU A 133 5.24 15.31 -0.01
C LEU A 133 4.28 15.79 1.07
N GLN A 134 3.42 16.74 0.69
CA GLN A 134 2.21 17.04 1.44
C GLN A 134 1.05 17.27 0.47
N ARG A 135 0.03 16.43 0.57
CA ARG A 135 -1.25 16.61 -0.11
C ARG A 135 -2.35 16.87 0.90
N LYS A 136 -3.24 17.79 0.55
CA LYS A 136 -4.52 18.04 1.20
C LYS A 136 -5.61 18.14 0.13
N ASN A 137 -6.51 17.16 0.08
CA ASN A 137 -7.51 17.03 -0.98
C ASN A 137 -6.85 17.09 -2.38
N GLN A 138 -7.24 18.06 -3.22
CA GLN A 138 -6.73 18.27 -4.59
C GLN A 138 -5.44 19.11 -4.67
N ALA A 139 -4.94 19.62 -3.55
CA ALA A 139 -3.70 20.39 -3.52
C ALA A 139 -2.55 19.53 -3.01
N ALA A 140 -1.45 19.44 -3.76
CA ALA A 140 -0.22 18.80 -3.30
C ALA A 140 0.99 19.73 -3.44
N PHE A 141 1.91 19.56 -2.50
CA PHE A 141 3.22 20.18 -2.48
C PHE A 141 4.27 19.08 -2.50
N LEU A 142 5.18 19.15 -3.46
CA LEU A 142 6.30 18.22 -3.58
C LEU A 142 7.62 18.99 -3.54
N LEU A 143 8.62 18.42 -2.88
CA LEU A 143 9.98 18.90 -2.91
C LEU A 143 10.71 18.29 -4.12
N ASP A 144 11.28 19.12 -4.98
CA ASP A 144 12.07 18.61 -6.12
C ASP A 144 13.53 18.30 -5.74
N VAL A 145 14.29 17.82 -6.74
CA VAL A 145 15.74 17.55 -6.65
C VAL A 145 16.58 18.72 -6.14
N ASN A 146 16.13 19.97 -6.36
CA ASN A 146 16.86 21.18 -5.98
C ASN A 146 16.46 21.67 -4.58
N GLY A 147 15.46 21.03 -3.95
CA GLY A 147 14.90 21.46 -2.68
C GLY A 147 13.84 22.57 -2.82
N GLU A 148 13.34 22.81 -4.03
CA GLU A 148 12.27 23.79 -4.26
C GLU A 148 10.89 23.13 -4.11
N LYS A 149 9.93 23.91 -3.58
CA LYS A 149 8.56 23.46 -3.37
C LYS A 149 7.73 23.70 -4.61
N ASN A 150 7.25 22.63 -5.20
CA ASN A 150 6.39 22.64 -6.36
C ASN A 150 4.94 22.37 -5.93
N THR A 151 4.03 23.26 -6.30
CA THR A 151 2.61 23.20 -5.93
C THR A 151 1.78 22.72 -7.11
N PHE A 152 0.91 21.75 -6.87
CA PHE A 152 0.00 21.16 -7.84
C PHE A 152 -1.43 21.32 -7.33
N THR A 153 -2.28 22.04 -8.07
CA THR A 153 -3.69 22.30 -7.68
C THR A 153 -4.71 21.86 -8.72
N ASP A 154 -4.34 21.77 -10.00
CA ASP A 154 -5.34 21.77 -11.08
C ASP A 154 -5.57 20.39 -11.73
N THR A 155 -4.81 19.36 -11.34
CA THR A 155 -4.78 18.06 -12.03
C THR A 155 -4.76 16.84 -11.10
N ILE A 156 -4.98 17.04 -9.80
CA ILE A 156 -4.94 15.93 -8.84
C ILE A 156 -6.34 15.34 -8.65
N TYR A 157 -6.52 14.10 -9.10
CA TYR A 157 -7.70 13.30 -8.84
C TYR A 157 -7.81 12.95 -7.35
N GLU A 158 -8.95 13.28 -6.76
CA GLU A 158 -9.25 13.09 -5.33
C GLU A 158 -9.27 11.63 -4.90
N ASN A 159 -9.64 10.74 -5.81
CA ASN A 159 -9.90 9.34 -5.55
C ASN A 159 -8.68 8.43 -5.75
N GLU A 160 -7.50 8.99 -5.98
CA GLU A 160 -6.27 8.22 -6.21
C GLU A 160 -5.09 8.84 -5.46
N SER A 161 -4.10 8.02 -5.09
CA SER A 161 -2.85 8.48 -4.46
C SER A 161 -2.04 9.36 -5.42
N ILE A 162 -1.17 10.23 -4.88
CA ILE A 162 -0.22 10.97 -5.72
C ILE A 162 0.69 10.03 -6.53
N PHE A 163 0.95 8.82 -6.03
CA PHE A 163 1.85 7.86 -6.67
C PHE A 163 1.38 7.42 -8.05
N GLY A 164 0.06 7.25 -8.22
CA GLY A 164 -0.57 6.93 -9.50
C GLY A 164 -0.63 8.10 -10.48
N GLN A 165 -0.38 9.32 -10.00
CA GLN A 165 -0.54 10.56 -10.76
C GLN A 165 0.81 11.23 -11.08
N LEU A 166 1.88 10.82 -10.41
CA LEU A 166 3.21 11.39 -10.59
C LEU A 166 3.93 10.80 -11.82
N GLY A 167 4.06 11.62 -12.88
CA GLY A 167 4.70 11.26 -14.14
C GLY A 167 6.20 11.56 -14.24
N GLU A 168 6.82 12.23 -13.25
CA GLU A 168 8.17 12.81 -13.38
C GLU A 168 9.16 12.29 -12.31
N PRO A 169 9.67 11.04 -12.42
CA PRO A 169 10.53 10.49 -11.37
C PRO A 169 11.85 11.22 -11.16
N HIS A 170 12.41 11.77 -12.24
CA HIS A 170 13.67 12.50 -12.23
C HIS A 170 13.57 13.84 -11.49
N ARG A 171 12.38 14.44 -11.40
CA ARG A 171 12.15 15.71 -10.72
C ARG A 171 11.84 15.52 -9.24
N PHE A 172 11.21 14.41 -8.89
CA PHE A 172 10.78 14.08 -7.51
C PHE A 172 11.34 12.72 -7.08
N PRO A 173 12.67 12.58 -6.92
CA PRO A 173 13.31 11.29 -6.69
C PRO A 173 12.90 10.66 -5.36
N GLU A 174 12.73 11.44 -4.29
CA GLU A 174 12.35 10.94 -2.97
C GLU A 174 10.96 10.30 -3.00
N VAL A 175 9.98 11.01 -3.56
CA VAL A 175 8.60 10.50 -3.71
C VAL A 175 8.58 9.25 -4.60
N SER A 176 9.38 9.26 -5.68
CA SER A 176 9.48 8.11 -6.59
C SER A 176 10.14 6.91 -5.93
N ARG A 177 11.15 7.12 -5.08
CA ARG A 177 11.82 6.05 -4.34
C ARG A 177 10.88 5.42 -3.33
N VAL A 178 10.07 6.22 -2.62
CA VAL A 178 9.01 5.71 -1.75
C VAL A 178 8.03 4.85 -2.55
N ARG A 179 7.55 5.36 -3.70
CA ARG A 179 6.65 4.61 -4.60
C ARG A 179 7.23 3.25 -4.96
N GLU A 180 8.45 3.23 -5.52
CA GLU A 180 9.03 1.96 -6.00
C GLU A 180 9.37 1.01 -4.84
N THR A 181 9.73 1.52 -3.66
CA THR A 181 9.93 0.70 -2.47
C THR A 181 8.63 0.03 -2.03
N MET A 182 7.51 0.76 -2.04
CA MET A 182 6.20 0.21 -1.71
C MET A 182 5.72 -0.78 -2.79
N ARG A 183 5.94 -0.49 -4.07
CA ARG A 183 5.63 -1.41 -5.18
C ARG A 183 6.41 -2.71 -5.16
N GLN A 184 7.54 -2.76 -4.44
CA GLN A 184 8.30 -3.99 -4.24
C GLN A 184 7.72 -4.90 -3.14
N TRP A 185 6.75 -4.43 -2.35
CA TRP A 185 6.10 -5.28 -1.37
C TRP A 185 5.26 -6.35 -2.06
N ARG A 186 5.34 -7.58 -1.55
CA ARG A 186 4.69 -8.75 -2.15
C ARG A 186 3.71 -9.36 -1.17
N PHE A 187 2.59 -9.79 -1.71
CA PHE A 187 1.42 -10.25 -0.98
C PHE A 187 1.04 -11.63 -1.49
N TYR A 188 1.40 -12.66 -0.74
CA TYR A 188 1.03 -14.05 -1.03
C TYR A 188 -0.12 -14.44 -0.10
N HIS A 189 -1.35 -14.13 -0.51
CA HIS A 189 -2.54 -14.42 0.30
C HIS A 189 -3.04 -15.85 0.06
N GLU A 190 -3.30 -16.14 -1.20
CA GLU A 190 -3.81 -17.42 -1.67
C GLU A 190 -3.19 -17.70 -3.04
N PHE A 191 -2.63 -18.89 -3.20
CA PHE A 191 -2.29 -19.40 -4.52
C PHE A 191 -3.47 -20.22 -5.02
N ASN A 192 -4.03 -19.84 -6.17
CA ASN A 192 -5.01 -20.68 -6.82
C ASN A 192 -4.32 -21.99 -7.22
N ILE A 193 -4.78 -23.12 -6.71
CA ILE A 193 -4.25 -24.45 -7.07
C ILE A 193 -5.20 -25.22 -7.99
N GLY A 194 -6.29 -24.60 -8.43
CA GLY A 194 -7.26 -25.18 -9.34
C GLY A 194 -6.70 -25.46 -10.74
N ARG A 195 -7.50 -26.16 -11.57
CA ARG A 195 -7.09 -26.56 -12.93
C ARG A 195 -6.74 -25.39 -13.85
N HIS A 196 -7.35 -24.22 -13.62
CA HIS A 196 -7.16 -23.01 -14.42
C HIS A 196 -6.23 -21.99 -13.75
N SER A 197 -5.42 -22.42 -12.79
CA SER A 197 -4.49 -21.53 -12.13
C SER A 197 -3.38 -21.08 -13.08
N ALA A 198 -3.04 -19.78 -13.02
CA ALA A 198 -1.90 -19.20 -13.74
C ALA A 198 -0.59 -19.95 -13.46
N LEU A 199 -0.41 -20.47 -12.24
CA LEU A 199 0.73 -21.31 -11.83
C LEU A 199 0.92 -22.57 -12.68
N ARG A 200 -0.16 -23.09 -13.29
CA ARG A 200 -0.15 -24.32 -14.08
C ARG A 200 -0.03 -24.06 -15.59
N HIS A 201 -0.10 -22.80 -16.01
CA HIS A 201 -0.02 -22.44 -17.42
C HIS A 201 1.45 -22.26 -17.86
N PRO A 202 1.82 -22.71 -19.06
CA PRO A 202 3.13 -22.39 -19.62
C PRO A 202 3.30 -20.88 -19.76
N THR A 203 4.39 -20.34 -19.24
CA THR A 203 4.75 -18.93 -19.38
C THR A 203 6.04 -18.77 -20.18
N VAL A 204 6.18 -17.64 -20.86
CA VAL A 204 7.43 -17.29 -21.54
C VAL A 204 8.49 -17.10 -20.47
N GLY A 205 9.64 -17.76 -20.63
CA GLY A 205 10.76 -17.62 -19.70
C GLY A 205 11.36 -16.21 -19.77
N TYR A 206 11.48 -15.55 -18.63
CA TYR A 206 12.22 -14.30 -18.45
C TYR A 206 12.91 -14.32 -17.09
N ARG A 207 13.90 -13.45 -16.89
CA ARG A 207 14.56 -13.34 -15.59
C ARG A 207 13.65 -12.58 -14.62
N SER A 208 13.26 -13.24 -13.54
CA SER A 208 12.46 -12.67 -12.47
C SER A 208 13.04 -13.08 -11.12
N PRO A 209 13.60 -12.16 -10.32
CA PRO A 209 14.14 -12.51 -9.01
C PRO A 209 13.05 -12.73 -7.94
N VAL A 210 11.78 -12.47 -8.26
CA VAL A 210 10.67 -12.43 -7.30
C VAL A 210 9.45 -13.16 -7.87
N LEU A 211 8.81 -13.99 -7.04
CA LEU A 211 7.54 -14.64 -7.37
C LEU A 211 6.41 -13.62 -7.37
N ASP A 212 5.58 -13.61 -8.40
CA ASP A 212 4.40 -12.74 -8.47
C ASP A 212 3.30 -13.21 -7.52
N SER A 213 2.42 -12.30 -7.11
CA SER A 213 1.38 -12.58 -6.11
C SER A 213 0.40 -13.69 -6.52
N ASP A 214 0.19 -13.88 -7.83
CA ASP A 214 -0.63 -14.96 -8.41
C ASP A 214 0.19 -16.22 -8.77
N GLY A 215 1.53 -16.12 -8.69
CA GLY A 215 2.47 -17.18 -8.96
C GLY A 215 2.67 -17.53 -10.44
N HIS A 216 2.13 -16.75 -11.39
CA HIS A 216 2.22 -17.11 -12.81
C HIS A 216 3.67 -17.25 -13.33
N ASN A 217 4.60 -16.50 -12.72
CA ASN A 217 6.01 -16.50 -13.09
C ASN A 217 6.86 -17.53 -12.32
N LEU A 218 6.24 -18.54 -11.69
CA LEU A 218 6.94 -19.52 -10.84
C LEU A 218 8.14 -20.16 -11.54
N ALA A 219 7.98 -20.61 -12.79
CA ALA A 219 9.08 -21.25 -13.53
C ALA A 219 10.24 -20.27 -13.81
N ALA A 220 9.92 -19.02 -14.17
CA ALA A 220 10.87 -17.94 -14.39
C ALA A 220 11.64 -17.59 -13.10
N ALA A 221 10.91 -17.47 -11.98
CA ALA A 221 11.49 -17.20 -10.67
C ALA A 221 12.43 -18.33 -10.21
N PHE A 222 11.99 -19.57 -10.36
CA PHE A 222 12.80 -20.75 -10.04
C PHE A 222 14.09 -20.79 -10.87
N GLN A 223 13.98 -20.65 -12.19
CA GLN A 223 15.13 -20.67 -13.09
C GLN A 223 16.09 -19.51 -12.80
N THR A 224 15.57 -18.34 -12.41
CA THR A 224 16.40 -17.20 -12.02
C THR A 224 17.25 -17.52 -10.79
N ILE A 225 16.71 -18.21 -9.78
CA ILE A 225 17.46 -18.65 -8.59
C ILE A 225 18.60 -19.61 -8.97
N VAL A 226 18.36 -20.51 -9.94
CA VAL A 226 19.39 -21.40 -10.47
C VAL A 226 20.48 -20.61 -11.18
N GLU A 227 20.11 -19.67 -12.07
CA GLU A 227 21.07 -18.87 -12.85
C GLU A 227 21.92 -17.92 -12.01
N ILE A 228 21.43 -17.43 -10.87
CA ILE A 228 22.23 -16.63 -9.93
C ILE A 228 23.14 -17.48 -9.03
N GLY A 229 23.18 -18.80 -9.24
CA GLY A 229 24.08 -19.72 -8.55
C GLY A 229 23.58 -20.23 -7.20
N ALA A 230 22.31 -20.01 -6.86
CA ALA A 230 21.71 -20.43 -5.58
C ALA A 230 21.00 -21.81 -5.65
N GLU A 231 21.32 -22.63 -6.65
CA GLU A 231 20.66 -23.92 -6.89
C GLU A 231 20.78 -24.90 -5.71
N ALA A 232 21.96 -24.99 -5.08
CA ALA A 232 22.18 -25.90 -3.96
C ALA A 232 21.25 -25.58 -2.78
N LEU A 233 21.17 -24.30 -2.41
CA LEU A 233 20.28 -23.80 -1.36
C LEU A 233 18.80 -24.04 -1.72
N LEU A 234 18.43 -23.81 -2.97
CA LEU A 234 17.06 -24.07 -3.44
C LEU A 234 16.68 -25.54 -3.27
N ARG A 235 17.56 -26.47 -3.68
CA ARG A 235 17.31 -27.91 -3.55
C ARG A 235 17.22 -28.35 -2.08
N GLU A 236 18.05 -27.81 -1.21
CA GLU A 236 18.01 -28.08 0.23
C GLU A 236 16.67 -27.65 0.84
N ILE A 237 16.23 -26.42 0.57
CA ILE A 237 14.94 -25.89 1.07
C ILE A 237 13.76 -26.73 0.55
N LEU A 238 13.77 -27.12 -0.72
CA LEU A 238 12.70 -27.93 -1.31
C LEU A 238 12.65 -29.33 -0.69
N ALA A 239 13.80 -29.97 -0.48
CA ALA A 239 13.86 -31.27 0.18
C ALA A 239 13.35 -31.20 1.64
N ALA A 240 13.61 -30.11 2.35
CA ALA A 240 13.09 -29.90 3.70
C ALA A 240 11.58 -29.59 3.72
N ALA A 241 11.06 -28.87 2.73
CA ALA A 241 9.65 -28.47 2.65
C ALA A 241 8.72 -29.61 2.17
N PHE A 242 9.24 -30.51 1.33
CA PHE A 242 8.51 -31.64 0.76
C PHE A 242 9.27 -32.96 1.03
N PRO A 243 9.24 -33.45 2.29
CA PRO A 243 9.88 -34.72 2.66
C PRO A 243 9.24 -35.94 2.01
#